data_AF-A0A920IR10-F1
#
_entry.id   AF-A0A920IR10-F1
#
_cell.length_a   1.000
_cell.length_b   1.000
_cell.length_c   1.000
_cell.angle_alpha   90.00
_cell.angle_beta   90.00
_cell.angle_gamma   90.00
#
_symmetry.space_group_name_H-M   'P 1'
#
loop_
_entity.id
_entity.type
_entity.pdbx_description
1 polymer ?
#
loop_
_entity_poly.entity_id
_entity_poly.type
_entity_poly.pdbx_seq_one_letter_code
_entity_poly.pdbx_strand_id
1 'polypeptide(L)' 'MLTFGIPEFKLEKSIVKKRRRIFESMGINFKLNCEIGVDISFDVIMNDYDAIFLGTGTFTSLQEDLRVKIY' A
#
# COMPACT_ATOMS: atom_id res chain seq x y z
N MET A 1 -5.93 -2.50 5.40
CA MET A 1 -7.17 -2.52 6.22
C MET A 1 -8.41 -3.02 5.51
N LEU A 2 -8.74 -2.62 4.27
CA LEU A 2 -10.02 -2.99 3.63
C LEU A 2 -10.24 -4.51 3.46
N THR A 3 -9.18 -5.30 3.30
CA THR A 3 -9.28 -6.76 3.09
C THR A 3 -9.27 -7.57 4.39
N PHE A 4 -8.63 -7.07 5.45
CA PHE A 4 -8.38 -7.83 6.68
C PHE A 4 -8.88 -7.16 7.96
N GLY A 5 -9.17 -5.85 7.92
CA GLY A 5 -9.61 -5.06 9.08
C GLY A 5 -11.10 -4.73 9.09
N ILE A 6 -11.82 -4.94 7.98
CA ILE A 6 -13.27 -4.73 7.90
C ILE A 6 -13.95 -6.10 7.84
N PRO A 7 -14.88 -6.40 8.77
CA PRO A 7 -15.65 -7.64 8.73
C PRO A 7 -16.45 -7.79 7.44
N GLU A 8 -16.59 -9.03 6.97
CA GLU A 8 -17.21 -9.36 5.67
C GLU A 8 -18.67 -8.92 5.56
N PHE A 9 -19.42 -8.91 6.67
CA PHE A 9 -20.80 -8.43 6.72
C PHE A 9 -20.95 -6.91 6.52
N LYS A 10 -19.86 -6.14 6.67
CA LYS A 10 -19.83 -4.69 6.39
C LYS A 10 -19.29 -4.37 5.00
N LEU A 11 -18.40 -5.22 4.48
CA LEU A 11 -17.82 -5.06 3.16
C LEU A 11 -17.54 -6.43 2.57
N GLU A 12 -18.30 -6.79 1.53
CA GLU A 12 -18.05 -8.04 0.82
C GLU A 12 -16.68 -8.00 0.14
N LYS A 13 -15.92 -9.09 0.32
CA LYS A 13 -14.61 -9.27 -0.34
C LYS A 13 -14.72 -9.27 -1.87
N SER A 14 -15.88 -9.63 -2.41
CA SER A 14 -16.21 -9.57 -3.84
C SER A 14 -16.01 -8.16 -4.42
N ILE A 15 -16.44 -7.13 -3.69
CA ILE A 15 -16.36 -5.72 -4.09
C ILE A 15 -14.91 -5.27 -4.15
N VAL A 16 -14.10 -5.64 -3.14
CA VAL A 16 -12.67 -5.32 -3.10
C VAL A 16 -11.94 -5.96 -4.29
N LYS A 17 -12.23 -7.23 -4.60
CA LYS A 17 -11.67 -7.93 -5.77
C LYS A 17 -12.09 -7.27 -7.09
N LYS A 18 -13.34 -6.83 -7.22
CA LYS A 18 -13.84 -6.14 -8.41
C LYS A 18 -13.10 -4.81 -8.64
N ARG A 19 -12.90 -4.03 -7.58
CA ARG A 19 -12.17 -2.76 -7.65
C ARG A 19 -10.71 -2.96 -8.06
N ARG A 20 -10.05 -3.97 -7.50
CA ARG A 20 -8.69 -4.35 -7.91
C ARG A 20 -8.60 -4.65 -9.40
N ARG A 21 -9.51 -5.48 -9.94
CA ARG A 21 -9.53 -5.82 -11.37
C ARG A 21 -9.72 -4.61 -12.27
N ILE A 22 -10.54 -3.64 -11.85
CA ILE A 22 -10.72 -2.38 -12.59
C ILE A 22 -9.38 -1.63 -12.66
N PHE A 23 -8.65 -1.50 -11.56
CA PHE A 23 -7.33 -0.87 -11.55
C PHE A 23 -6.29 -1.63 -12.39
N GLU A 24 -6.28 -2.95 -12.33
CA GLU A 24 -5.44 -3.78 -13.20
C GLU A 24 -5.77 -3.53 -14.68
N SER A 25 -7.06 -3.41 -15.05
CA SER A 25 -7.47 -3.08 -16.43
C SER A 25 -7.13 -1.67 -16.87
N MET A 26 -6.91 -0.75 -15.92
CA MET A 26 -6.43 0.61 -16.18
C MET A 26 -4.90 0.69 -16.36
N GLY A 27 -4.20 -0.46 -16.27
CA GLY A 27 -2.74 -0.54 -16.44
C GLY A 27 -1.95 -0.48 -15.13
N ILE A 28 -2.61 -0.49 -13.97
CA ILE A 28 -1.92 -0.50 -12.68
C ILE A 28 -1.34 -1.90 -12.43
N ASN A 29 -0.03 -1.99 -12.17
CA ASN A 29 0.64 -3.23 -11.81
C ASN A 29 0.75 -3.39 -10.28
N PHE A 30 0.10 -4.41 -9.72
CA PHE A 30 0.19 -4.71 -8.29
C PHE A 30 1.28 -5.75 -8.01
N LYS A 31 2.41 -5.31 -7.43
CA LYS A 31 3.42 -6.19 -6.86
C LYS A 31 3.06 -6.49 -5.40
N LEU A 32 2.55 -7.70 -5.16
CA LEU A 32 2.24 -8.18 -3.80
C LEU A 32 3.43 -8.94 -3.21
N ASN A 33 3.37 -9.19 -1.89
CA ASN A 33 4.40 -9.95 -1.15
C ASN A 33 5.80 -9.37 -1.37
N CYS A 34 5.89 -8.04 -1.39
CA CYS A 34 7.12 -7.31 -1.60
C CYS A 34 7.17 -6.21 -0.54
N GLU A 35 8.22 -6.20 0.26
CA GLU A 35 8.48 -5.23 1.31
C GLU A 35 9.61 -4.27 0.90
N ILE A 36 9.30 -2.98 0.91
CA ILE A 36 10.27 -1.94 0.55
C ILE A 36 11.24 -1.72 1.71
N GLY A 37 12.54 -1.79 1.43
CA GLY A 37 13.63 -1.79 2.41
C GLY A 37 14.14 -3.18 2.78
N VAL A 38 13.40 -4.24 2.45
CA VAL A 38 13.81 -5.64 2.66
C VAL A 38 14.04 -6.34 1.32
N ASP A 39 12.99 -6.41 0.49
CA ASP A 39 13.05 -7.08 -0.82
C ASP A 39 13.53 -6.13 -1.93
N ILE A 40 13.15 -4.85 -1.85
CA ILE A 40 13.53 -3.81 -2.81
C ILE A 40 14.03 -2.58 -2.05
N SER A 41 15.25 -2.13 -2.34
CA SER A 41 15.78 -0.89 -1.75
C SER A 41 15.02 0.34 -2.24
N PHE A 42 14.89 1.35 -1.37
CA PHE A 42 14.20 2.59 -1.73
C PHE A 42 14.91 3.36 -2.84
N ASP A 43 16.25 3.31 -2.89
CA ASP A 43 17.07 3.98 -3.90
C ASP A 43 16.76 3.49 -5.33
N VAL A 44 16.50 2.19 -5.50
CA VAL A 44 16.09 1.63 -6.79
C VAL A 44 14.79 2.28 -7.26
N ILE A 45 13.81 2.42 -6.36
CA ILE A 45 12.51 3.02 -6.67
C ILE A 45 12.67 4.50 -7.03
N MET A 46 13.50 5.24 -6.30
CA MET A 46 13.78 6.65 -6.59
C MET A 46 14.43 6.88 -7.96
N ASN A 47 15.20 5.91 -8.47
CA ASN A 47 15.84 6.02 -9.79
C ASN A 47 14.94 5.52 -10.93
N ASP A 48 14.07 4.55 -10.67
CA ASP A 48 13.25 3.90 -11.70
C ASP A 48 11.94 4.65 -12.01
N TYR A 49 11.52 5.60 -11.16
CA TYR A 49 10.24 6.29 -11.29
C TYR A 49 10.37 7.81 -11.17
N ASP A 50 9.67 8.55 -12.02
CA ASP A 50 9.67 10.03 -12.02
C ASP A 50 8.94 10.65 -10.81
N ALA A 51 8.01 9.91 -10.21
CA ALA A 51 7.23 10.35 -9.07
C ALA A 51 6.80 9.16 -8.19
N ILE A 52 6.81 9.36 -6.87
CA ILE A 52 6.49 8.32 -5.89
C ILE A 52 5.42 8.84 -4.93
N PHE A 53 4.41 8.01 -4.68
CA PHE A 53 3.37 8.24 -3.67
C PHE A 53 3.48 7.21 -2.54
N LEU A 54 3.61 7.69 -1.31
CA LEU A 54 3.72 6.84 -0.12
C LEU A 54 2.37 6.71 0.58
N GLY A 55 1.74 5.54 0.43
CA GLY A 55 0.44 5.19 1.01
C GLY A 55 0.50 4.01 1.97
N THR A 56 1.57 3.88 2.76
CA THR A 56 1.82 2.72 3.65
C THR A 56 0.82 2.60 4.81
N GLY A 57 0.03 3.64 5.08
CA GLY A 57 -0.87 3.70 6.23
C GLY A 57 -0.09 3.80 7.55
N THR A 58 -0.75 3.45 8.66
CA THR A 58 -0.14 3.46 10.00
C THR A 58 0.12 2.02 10.45
N PHE A 59 1.38 1.59 10.44
CA PHE A 59 1.79 0.29 11.02
C PHE A 59 2.10 0.39 12.52
N THR A 60 2.52 1.56 12.99
CA THR A 60 2.72 1.84 14.41
C THR A 60 1.38 2.24 15.03
N SER A 61 0.88 1.47 15.98
CA SER A 61 -0.11 1.97 16.94
C SER A 61 0.47 3.22 17.58
N LEU A 62 -0.23 4.36 17.51
CA LEU A 62 0.21 5.63 18.11
C LEU A 62 0.74 5.41 19.53
N GLN A 63 2.06 5.32 19.66
CA GLN A 63 2.76 5.64 20.88
C GLN A 63 3.16 7.09 20.69
N GLU A 64 2.67 7.94 21.60
CA GLU A 64 2.95 9.37 21.57
C GLU A 64 4.45 9.60 21.50
N ASP A 65 4.83 10.52 20.60
CA ASP A 65 6.20 10.97 20.31
C ASP A 65 6.96 10.21 19.21
N LEU A 66 6.58 10.41 17.94
CA LEU A 66 7.55 10.28 16.85
C LEU A 66 7.37 11.37 15.79
N ARG A 67 8.31 12.32 15.77
CA ARG A 67 8.50 13.29 14.69
C ARG A 67 8.88 12.54 13.41
N VAL A 68 7.94 12.43 12.47
CA VAL A 68 8.27 11.97 11.12
C VAL A 68 8.73 13.20 10.32
N LYS A 69 10.05 13.34 10.14
CA LYS A 69 10.60 14.20 9.09
C LYS A 69 10.56 13.41 7.79
N ILE A 70 9.67 13.81 6.90
CA ILE A 70 9.68 13.40 5.50
C ILE A 70 10.61 14.40 4.80
N TYR A 71 11.66 13.89 4.14
CA TYR A 71 12.51 14.68 3.24
C TYR A 71 11.77 14.97 1.94
#